data_AF-T1AFR1-F1
#
_entry.id   AF-T1AFR1-F1
#
_cell.length_a   1.000
_cell.length_b   1.000
_cell.length_c   1.000
_cell.angle_alpha   90.00
_cell.angle_beta   90.00
_cell.angle_gamma   90.00
#
_symmetry.space_group_name_H-M   'P 1'
#
loop_
_entity.id
_entity.type
_entity.pdbx_description
1 polymer ?
#
loop_
_entity_poly.entity_id
_entity_poly.type
_entity_poly.pdbx_seq_one_letter_code
_entity_poly.pdbx_strand_id
1 'polypeptide(L)'
;MFNPPTILLGAVLILGFAAFTTPQFDPDFWWTARIGLEILSRWVPQHNYFTFTASSHPFISQEWGSEAIDGFLYSHFGMTPVILMFAAVTWVGFFLGVMRVNHPDRSRWVLAVGAALVVISGVQIWGPSPQMFSF
;
A
#
# COMPACT_ATOMS: atom_id res chain seq x y z
N MET A 1 -32.34 -15.64 -1.97
CA MET A 1 -31.54 -16.06 -3.14
C MET A 1 -30.40 -15.08 -3.32
N PHE A 2 -29.16 -15.58 -3.44
CA PHE A 2 -28.01 -14.71 -3.67
C PHE A 2 -28.09 -14.09 -5.07
N ASN A 3 -28.02 -12.76 -5.17
CA ASN A 3 -28.05 -12.04 -6.43
C ASN A 3 -26.64 -12.10 -7.07
N PRO A 4 -26.46 -12.56 -8.33
CA PRO A 4 -25.15 -12.71 -8.97
C PRO A 4 -24.17 -11.52 -8.84
N PRO A 5 -24.56 -10.24 -9.08
CA PRO A 5 -23.67 -9.11 -8.90
C PRO A 5 -23.21 -8.91 -7.44
N THR A 6 -24.00 -9.33 -6.45
CA THR A 6 -23.60 -9.28 -5.04
C THR A 6 -22.54 -10.34 -4.74
N ILE A 7 -22.67 -11.53 -5.33
CA ILE A 7 -21.64 -12.58 -5.22
C ILE A 7 -20.35 -12.08 -5.87
N LEU A 8 -20.44 -11.51 -7.08
CA LEU A 8 -19.28 -10.97 -7.78
C LEU A 8 -18.60 -9.86 -6.97
N LEU A 9 -19.36 -8.90 -6.45
CA LEU A 9 -18.81 -7.82 -5.63
C LEU A 9 -18.13 -8.37 -4.36
N GLY A 10 -18.77 -9.31 -3.68
CA GLY A 10 -18.18 -9.97 -2.51
C GLY A 10 -16.90 -10.72 -2.85
N ALA A 11 -16.89 -11.46 -3.97
CA ALA A 11 -15.71 -12.15 -4.46
C ALA A 11 -14.57 -11.17 -4.80
N VAL A 12 -14.87 -10.04 -5.45
CA VAL A 12 -13.87 -9.00 -5.75
C VAL A 12 -13.30 -8.40 -4.46
N LEU A 13 -14.13 -8.13 -3.45
CA LEU A 13 -13.66 -7.62 -2.17
C LEU A 13 -12.76 -8.64 -1.44
N ILE A 14 -13.12 -9.92 -1.44
CA ILE A 14 -12.33 -10.96 -0.77
C ILE A 14 -11.03 -11.26 -1.54
N LEU A 15 -11.14 -11.53 -2.84
CA LEU A 15 -10.00 -11.88 -3.69
C LEU A 15 -9.08 -10.68 -3.95
N GLY A 16 -9.63 -9.46 -3.93
CA GLY A 16 -8.84 -8.24 -4.04
C GLY A 16 -7.80 -8.10 -2.93
N PHE A 17 -8.09 -8.55 -1.71
CA PHE A 17 -7.09 -8.58 -0.63
C PHE A 17 -5.88 -9.45 -1.01
N ALA A 18 -6.12 -10.65 -1.55
CA ALA A 18 -5.03 -11.51 -2.00
C ALA A 18 -4.22 -10.85 -3.13
N ALA A 19 -4.88 -10.14 -4.06
CA ALA A 19 -4.20 -9.37 -5.10
C ALA A 19 -3.30 -8.25 -4.53
N PHE A 20 -3.65 -7.64 -3.39
CA PHE A 20 -2.81 -6.62 -2.75
C PHE A 20 -1.63 -7.19 -1.96
N THR A 21 -1.52 -8.51 -1.81
CA THR A 21 -0.39 -9.18 -1.15
C THR A 21 0.68 -9.69 -2.12
N THR A 22 0.50 -9.50 -3.43
CA THR A 22 1.45 -10.02 -4.43
C THR A 22 2.82 -9.34 -4.29
N PRO A 23 3.94 -10.07 -4.52
CA PRO A 23 5.28 -9.50 -4.43
C PRO A 23 5.42 -8.30 -5.35
N GLN A 24 5.92 -7.19 -4.79
CA GLN A 24 6.14 -5.96 -5.52
C GLN A 24 7.58 -5.88 -6.03
N PHE A 25 7.74 -5.36 -7.25
CA PHE A 25 9.04 -5.18 -7.92
C PHE A 25 9.55 -3.74 -7.87
N ASP A 26 8.89 -2.88 -7.10
CA ASP A 26 9.29 -1.49 -6.90
C ASP A 26 10.69 -1.46 -6.24
N PRO A 27 11.72 -1.00 -6.96
CA PRO A 27 13.06 -0.91 -6.40
C PRO A 27 13.15 0.10 -5.25
N ASP A 28 12.26 1.09 -5.20
CA ASP A 28 12.28 2.17 -4.21
C ASP A 28 11.85 1.69 -2.82
N PHE A 29 11.18 0.54 -2.71
CA PHE A 29 10.82 -0.05 -1.42
C PHE A 29 12.04 -0.31 -0.52
N TRP A 30 13.16 -0.77 -1.10
CA TRP A 30 14.35 -1.06 -0.30
C TRP A 30 15.01 0.21 0.23
N TRP A 31 14.86 1.31 -0.50
CA TRP A 31 15.32 2.62 -0.06
C TRP A 31 14.53 3.09 1.17
N THR A 32 13.20 2.99 1.13
CA THR A 32 12.32 3.41 2.23
C THR A 32 12.50 2.54 3.47
N ALA A 33 12.63 1.22 3.29
CA ALA A 33 12.98 0.30 4.37
C ALA A 33 14.33 0.64 5.02
N ARG A 34 15.34 1.00 4.20
CA ARG A 34 16.65 1.40 4.71
C ARG A 34 16.61 2.71 5.48
N ILE A 35 15.85 3.71 5.01
CA ILE A 35 15.63 4.96 5.76
C ILE A 35 14.96 4.64 7.10
N GLY A 36 13.93 3.80 7.11
CA GLY A 36 13.25 3.37 8.33
C GLY A 36 14.19 2.78 9.38
N LEU A 37 15.10 1.90 8.96
CA LEU A 37 16.13 1.34 9.83
C LEU A 37 17.10 2.41 10.37
N GLU A 38 17.47 3.40 9.55
CA GLU A 38 18.32 4.49 9.98
C GLU A 38 17.61 5.37 11.03
N ILE A 39 16.33 5.70 10.80
CA ILE A 39 15.48 6.46 11.72
C ILE A 39 15.42 5.77 13.08
N LEU A 40 15.16 4.46 13.10
CA LEU A 40 15.08 3.68 14.35
C LEU A 40 16.41 3.55 15.07
N SER A 41 17.53 3.57 14.33
CA SER A 41 18.86 3.41 14.92
C SER A 41 19.43 4.71 15.50
N ARG A 42 19.07 5.87 14.92
CA ARG A 42 19.72 7.15 15.20
C ARG A 42 18.72 8.30 15.19
N TRP A 43 18.42 8.84 14.01
CA TRP A 43 17.57 10.01 13.79
C TRP A 43 17.15 10.10 12.32
N VAL A 44 16.16 10.95 12.03
CA VAL A 44 15.73 11.24 10.66
C VAL A 44 16.90 11.79 9.84
N PRO A 45 17.27 11.17 8.71
CA PRO A 45 18.40 11.61 7.90
C PRO A 45 18.18 13.03 7.36
N GLN A 46 19.19 13.89 7.52
CA GLN A 46 19.18 15.28 7.01
C GLN A 46 19.92 15.44 5.68
N HIS A 47 20.66 14.42 5.25
CA HIS A 47 21.40 14.41 3.99
C HIS A 47 21.17 13.09 3.26
N ASN A 48 21.31 13.11 1.93
CA ASN A 48 21.05 11.96 1.09
C ASN A 48 22.26 10.99 1.08
N TYR A 49 22.48 10.24 2.15
CA TYR A 49 23.64 9.34 2.25
C TYR A 49 23.61 8.15 1.28
N PHE A 50 22.48 7.90 0.61
CA PHE A 50 22.24 6.73 -0.21
C PHE A 50 22.51 6.99 -1.71
N THR A 51 22.88 8.22 -2.10
CA THR A 51 23.31 8.54 -3.48
C THR A 51 24.83 8.52 -3.64
N PHE A 52 25.29 8.12 -4.83
CA PHE A 52 26.71 8.04 -5.18
C PHE A 52 27.35 9.41 -5.50
N THR A 53 26.57 10.40 -5.94
CA THR A 53 27.10 11.65 -6.51
C THR A 53 26.77 12.90 -5.71
N ALA A 54 25.78 12.83 -4.81
CA ALA A 54 25.27 14.00 -4.09
C ALA A 54 25.03 13.69 -2.60
N SER A 55 25.97 13.00 -1.95
CA SER A 55 25.79 12.53 -0.57
C SER A 55 25.64 13.63 0.48
N SER A 56 26.10 14.85 0.17
CA SER A 56 25.97 16.04 1.00
C SER A 56 24.74 16.89 0.67
N HIS A 57 23.89 16.48 -0.29
CA HIS A 57 22.66 17.23 -0.56
C HIS A 57 21.69 17.09 0.62
N PRO A 58 21.03 18.19 1.03
CA PRO A 58 19.95 18.13 2.01
C PRO A 58 18.88 17.12 1.58
N PHE A 59 18.46 16.28 2.51
CA PHE A 59 17.39 15.32 2.33
C PHE A 59 16.35 15.56 3.40
N ILE A 60 15.09 15.64 2.99
CA ILE A 60 13.95 15.71 3.88
C ILE A 60 13.14 14.46 3.62
N SER A 61 13.15 13.53 4.59
CA SER A 61 12.16 12.45 4.58
C SER A 61 10.81 13.05 4.97
N GLN A 62 9.92 13.16 3.97
CA GLN A 62 8.55 13.60 4.19
C GLN A 62 7.75 12.47 4.87
N GLU A 63 8.01 11.23 4.47
CA GLU A 63 7.27 10.05 4.90
C GLU A 63 7.89 9.33 6.11
N TRP A 64 8.64 10.05 6.95
CA TRP A 64 9.46 9.48 8.02
C TRP A 64 8.66 8.59 9.00
N GLY A 65 7.39 8.89 9.21
CA GLY A 65 6.51 8.10 10.08
C GLY A 65 6.19 6.72 9.49
N SER A 66 5.83 6.65 8.21
CA SER A 66 5.62 5.37 7.50
C SER A 66 6.92 4.59 7.44
N GLU A 67 8.03 5.25 7.09
CA GLU A 67 9.34 4.62 7.01
C GLU A 67 9.78 4.02 8.35
N ALA A 68 9.55 4.71 9.47
CA ALA A 68 9.86 4.19 10.81
C ALA A 68 9.04 2.94 11.16
N ILE A 69 7.74 2.93 10.82
CA ILE A 69 6.86 1.77 11.03
C ILE A 69 7.33 0.59 10.17
N ASP A 70 7.66 0.83 8.91
CA ASP A 70 8.17 -0.19 7.98
C ASP A 70 9.49 -0.78 8.46
N GLY A 71 10.43 0.09 8.85
CA GLY A 71 11.71 -0.32 9.43
C GLY A 71 11.53 -1.16 10.70
N PHE A 72 10.52 -0.86 11.52
CA PHE A 72 10.25 -1.59 12.76
C PHE A 72 9.69 -2.97 12.46
N LEU A 73 8.65 -3.04 11.61
CA LEU A 73 8.04 -4.30 11.19
C LEU A 73 9.06 -5.20 10.50
N TYR A 74 9.84 -4.63 9.57
CA TYR A 74 10.86 -5.36 8.84
C TYR A 74 11.96 -5.90 9.75
N SER A 75 12.48 -5.09 10.67
CA SER A 75 13.58 -5.51 11.58
C SER A 75 13.18 -6.59 12.59
N HIS A 76 11.92 -6.62 13.03
CA HIS A 76 11.47 -7.55 14.07
C HIS A 76 10.79 -8.81 13.52
N PHE A 77 10.15 -8.71 12.36
CA PHE A 77 9.26 -9.74 11.85
C PHE A 77 9.45 -10.06 10.36
N GLY A 78 10.36 -9.36 9.68
CA GLY A 78 10.61 -9.53 8.25
C GLY A 78 9.55 -8.90 7.34
N MET A 79 9.50 -9.36 6.10
CA MET A 79 8.71 -8.72 5.03
C MET A 79 7.20 -8.97 5.15
N THR A 80 6.79 -10.10 5.73
CA THR A 80 5.38 -10.51 5.80
C THR A 80 4.46 -9.46 6.43
N PRO A 81 4.72 -8.93 7.64
CA PRO A 81 3.84 -7.92 8.22
C PRO A 81 3.86 -6.58 7.50
N VAL A 82 4.96 -6.22 6.84
CA VAL A 82 5.02 -5.01 5.99
C VAL A 82 4.03 -5.16 4.84
N ILE A 83 4.08 -6.29 4.12
CA ILE A 83 3.13 -6.58 3.03
C ILE A 83 1.69 -6.58 3.54
N LEU A 84 1.42 -7.26 4.66
CA LEU A 84 0.07 -7.33 5.20
C LEU A 84 -0.47 -5.97 5.66
N MET A 85 0.39 -5.11 6.20
CA MET A 85 0.00 -3.75 6.60
C MET A 85 -0.44 -2.93 5.38
N PHE A 86 0.39 -2.85 4.34
CA PHE A 86 0.06 -2.09 3.14
C PHE A 86 -1.10 -2.69 2.34
N ALA A 87 -1.18 -4.02 2.29
CA ALA A 87 -2.34 -4.71 1.72
C ALA A 87 -3.63 -4.36 2.47
N ALA A 88 -3.57 -4.28 3.80
CA ALA A 88 -4.71 -3.87 4.62
C ALA A 88 -5.09 -2.40 4.40
N VAL A 89 -4.12 -1.48 4.36
CA VAL A 89 -4.38 -0.05 4.08
C VAL A 89 -5.04 0.11 2.71
N THR A 90 -4.47 -0.53 1.68
CA THR A 90 -5.02 -0.53 0.31
C THR A 90 -6.43 -1.10 0.27
N TRP A 91 -6.63 -2.24 0.93
CA TRP A 91 -7.92 -2.92 0.97
C TRP A 91 -8.99 -2.10 1.69
N VAL A 92 -8.65 -1.46 2.81
CA VAL A 92 -9.56 -0.58 3.55
C VAL A 92 -9.94 0.61 2.68
N GLY A 93 -8.97 1.27 2.03
CA GLY A 93 -9.24 2.37 1.10
C GLY A 93 -10.16 1.96 -0.04
N PHE A 94 -9.88 0.80 -0.66
CA PHE A 94 -10.71 0.22 -1.71
C PHE A 94 -12.13 -0.10 -1.23
N PHE A 95 -12.26 -0.76 -0.08
CA PHE A 95 -13.54 -1.12 0.52
C PHE A 95 -14.39 0.12 0.83
N LEU A 96 -13.80 1.14 1.46
CA LEU A 96 -14.46 2.41 1.75
C LEU A 96 -14.87 3.13 0.47
N GLY A 97 -14.04 3.10 -0.58
CA GLY A 97 -14.39 3.62 -1.90
C GLY A 97 -15.61 2.92 -2.50
N VAL A 98 -15.64 1.58 -2.46
CA VAL A 98 -16.81 0.79 -2.90
C VAL A 98 -18.05 1.14 -2.09
N MET A 99 -17.95 1.23 -0.76
CA MET A 99 -19.07 1.63 0.11
C MET A 99 -19.59 3.03 -0.22
N ARG A 100 -18.69 3.98 -0.47
CA ARG A 100 -19.03 5.37 -0.78
C ARG A 100 -19.80 5.51 -2.09
N VAL A 101 -19.53 4.63 -3.05
CA VAL A 101 -20.12 4.60 -4.39
C VAL A 101 -21.39 3.72 -4.42
N ASN A 102 -21.56 2.82 -3.44
CA ASN A 102 -22.71 1.93 -3.32
C ASN A 102 -23.98 2.69 -2.92
N HIS A 103 -24.86 2.94 -3.89
CA HIS A 103 -26.16 3.57 -3.70
C HIS A 103 -27.29 2.69 -4.24
N PRO A 104 -28.50 2.74 -3.66
CA PRO A 104 -29.66 1.96 -4.13
C PRO A 104 -30.00 2.18 -5.61
N ASP A 105 -29.80 3.39 -6.12
CA ASP A 105 -30.12 3.77 -7.51
C ASP A 105 -29.06 3.31 -8.52
N ARG A 106 -27.94 2.74 -8.06
CA ARG A 106 -26.86 2.28 -8.93
C ARG A 106 -26.95 0.78 -9.17
N SER A 107 -26.74 0.40 -10.42
CA SER A 107 -26.64 -1.02 -10.79
C SER A 107 -25.46 -1.68 -10.08
N ARG A 108 -25.74 -2.76 -9.33
CA ARG A 108 -24.71 -3.55 -8.65
C ARG A 108 -23.71 -4.18 -9.62
N TRP A 109 -24.09 -4.39 -10.88
CA TRP A 109 -23.16 -4.85 -11.91
C TRP A 109 -22.08 -3.82 -12.21
N VAL A 110 -22.46 -2.54 -12.31
CA VAL A 110 -21.50 -1.45 -12.54
C VAL A 110 -20.52 -1.35 -11.37
N LEU A 111 -21.02 -1.49 -10.13
CA LEU A 111 -20.16 -1.53 -8.94
C LEU A 111 -19.21 -2.73 -8.96
N ALA A 112 -19.71 -3.93 -9.22
CA ALA A 112 -18.92 -5.15 -9.19
C ALA A 112 -17.85 -5.18 -10.29
N VAL A 113 -18.20 -4.77 -11.52
CA VAL A 113 -17.25 -4.69 -12.64
C VAL A 113 -16.25 -3.56 -12.42
N GLY A 114 -16.70 -2.37 -11.98
CA GLY A 114 -15.80 -1.26 -11.66
C GLY A 114 -14.80 -1.61 -10.57
N ALA A 115 -15.26 -2.28 -9.50
CA ALA A 115 -14.41 -2.78 -8.43
C ALA A 115 -13.37 -3.80 -8.97
N ALA A 116 -13.78 -4.73 -9.84
CA ALA A 116 -12.87 -5.68 -10.45
C ALA A 116 -11.81 -4.99 -11.32
N LEU A 117 -12.22 -3.98 -12.11
CA LEU A 117 -11.32 -3.21 -12.94
C LEU A 117 -10.28 -2.45 -12.11
N VAL A 118 -10.65 -1.87 -10.98
CA VAL A 118 -9.70 -1.21 -10.06
C VAL A 118 -8.65 -2.19 -9.54
N VAL A 119 -9.08 -3.37 -9.07
CA VAL A 119 -8.16 -4.40 -8.59
C VAL A 119 -7.19 -4.80 -9.70
N ILE A 120 -7.69 -5.09 -10.90
CA ILE A 120 -6.89 -5.50 -12.05
C ILE A 120 -5.93 -4.39 -12.51
N SER A 121 -6.40 -3.14 -12.58
CA SER A 121 -5.59 -2.04 -13.11
C SER A 121 -4.38 -1.71 -12.25
N GLY A 122 -4.45 -1.96 -10.95
CA GLY A 122 -3.36 -1.63 -10.04
C GLY A 122 -2.47 -2.82 -9.65
N VAL A 123 -2.61 -4.02 -10.22
CA VAL A 123 -1.78 -5.20 -9.85
C VAL A 123 -0.26 -4.91 -9.90
N GLN A 124 0.18 -3.95 -10.72
CA GLN A 124 1.59 -3.53 -10.80
C GLN A 124 1.97 -2.37 -9.85
N ILE A 125 0.97 -1.73 -9.22
CA ILE A 125 1.11 -0.45 -8.50
C ILE A 125 0.76 -0.59 -7.00
N TRP A 126 -0.07 -1.56 -6.59
CA TRP A 126 -0.56 -1.72 -5.21
C TRP A 126 0.49 -2.06 -4.13
N GLY A 127 1.78 -1.89 -4.43
CA GLY A 127 2.87 -2.24 -3.55
C GLY A 127 3.02 -1.32 -2.32
N PRO A 128 3.81 -1.76 -1.32
CA PRO A 128 4.19 -0.97 -0.16
C PRO A 128 4.77 0.39 -0.56
N SER A 129 3.99 1.46 -0.36
CA SER A 129 4.38 2.83 -0.71
C SER A 129 4.22 3.70 0.54
N PRO A 130 5.28 4.32 1.06
CA PRO A 130 5.18 5.03 2.35
C PRO A 130 4.27 6.26 2.29
N GLN A 131 3.99 6.79 1.08
CA GLN A 131 3.02 7.86 0.79
C GLN A 131 1.57 7.49 1.13
N MET A 132 1.27 6.21 1.37
CA MET A 132 -0.12 5.76 1.53
C MET A 132 -0.80 6.35 2.77
N PHE A 133 -0.04 6.74 3.79
CA PHE A 133 -0.59 7.30 5.03
C PHE A 133 0.32 8.32 5.74
N SER A 134 1.46 8.70 5.15
CA SER A 134 2.25 9.87 5.58
C SER A 134 2.58 10.76 4.38
N PHE A 135 2.89 12.04 4.63
CA PHE A 135 3.02 13.10 3.62
C PHE A 135 4.33 13.86 3.76
#